data_AF-A0A8I3A5G5-F1
#
_entry.id   AF-A0A8I3A5G5-F1
#
_cell.length_a   1.000
_cell.length_b   1.000
_cell.length_c   1.000
_cell.angle_alpha   90.00
_cell.angle_beta   90.00
_cell.angle_gamma   90.00
#
_symmetry.space_group_name_H-M   'P 1'
#
loop_
_entity.id
_entity.type
_entity.pdbx_description
1 polymer ?
#
loop_
_entity_poly.entity_id
_entity_poly.type
_entity_poly.pdbx_seq_one_letter_code
_entity_poly.pdbx_strand_id
1 'polypeptide(L)'
;MLKMILDPMGGILLTNDGNAILREIDVAHPAAKNMIELSRTQDEECGDGTTSVIILAGEILAQSLAQLERDIHPVVIISAYNKALKESLEIINKISVPINTSSDEEMLSLIKTSIGTKFVARWSDLCVISRFKPFALLQRKKMD
;
A
#
# COMPACT_ATOMS: atom_id res chain seq x y z
N MET A 1 13.28 -5.70 5.81
CA MET A 1 13.66 -6.87 6.63
C MET A 1 12.51 -7.86 6.59
N LEU A 2 12.78 -9.16 6.43
CA LEU A 2 11.74 -10.19 6.49
C LEU A 2 11.31 -10.44 7.94
N LYS A 3 10.02 -10.69 8.13
CA LYS A 3 9.44 -11.13 9.41
C LYS A 3 9.00 -12.58 9.27
N MET A 4 9.40 -13.39 10.25
CA MET A 4 8.94 -14.77 10.41
C MET A 4 7.77 -14.76 11.38
N ILE A 5 6.62 -15.24 10.94
CA ILE A 5 5.37 -15.30 11.71
C ILE A 5 4.94 -16.75 11.80
N LEU A 6 4.50 -17.14 12.98
CA LEU A 6 3.93 -18.47 13.23
C LEU A 6 2.41 -18.34 13.27
N ASP A 7 1.73 -18.99 12.33
CA ASP A 7 0.27 -19.14 12.32
C ASP A 7 -0.15 -20.03 13.52
N PRO A 8 -1.30 -19.76 14.18
CA PRO A 8 -1.96 -20.69 15.10
C PRO A 8 -1.99 -22.17 14.68
N MET A 9 -2.05 -22.47 13.37
CA MET A 9 -2.01 -23.85 12.85
C MET A 9 -0.59 -24.46 12.76
N GLY A 10 0.45 -23.72 13.17
CA GLY A 10 1.85 -24.14 13.12
C GLY A 10 2.55 -23.86 11.79
N GLY A 11 1.90 -23.14 10.87
CA GLY A 11 2.49 -22.68 9.62
C GLY A 11 3.53 -21.57 9.85
N ILE A 12 4.61 -21.57 9.07
CA ILE A 12 5.63 -20.50 9.12
C ILE A 12 5.48 -19.63 7.88
N LEU A 13 5.12 -18.35 8.10
CA LEU A 13 5.10 -17.33 7.07
C LEU A 13 6.36 -16.46 7.17
N LEU A 14 7.11 -16.34 6.06
CA LEU A 14 8.27 -15.45 5.98
C LEU A 14 8.02 -14.38 4.91
N THR A 15 7.74 -13.15 5.34
CA THR A 15 7.40 -12.06 4.40
C THR A 15 7.80 -10.68 4.93
N ASN A 16 7.94 -9.72 4.03
CA ASN A 16 8.07 -8.30 4.35
C ASN A 16 6.85 -7.47 3.89
N ASP A 17 5.80 -8.13 3.44
CA ASP A 17 4.56 -7.48 2.99
C ASP A 17 3.68 -7.11 4.19
N GLY A 18 3.39 -5.82 4.34
CA GLY A 18 2.67 -5.28 5.49
C GLY A 18 1.28 -5.90 5.67
N ASN A 19 0.50 -6.03 4.59
CA ASN A 19 -0.84 -6.61 4.65
C ASN A 19 -0.78 -8.10 5.07
N ALA A 20 0.14 -8.87 4.50
CA ALA A 20 0.32 -10.28 4.86
C ALA A 20 0.72 -10.43 6.33
N ILE A 21 1.60 -9.56 6.84
CA ILE A 21 1.98 -9.56 8.26
C ILE A 21 0.77 -9.25 9.15
N LEU A 22 0.02 -8.20 8.82
CA LEU A 22 -1.10 -7.72 9.63
C LEU A 22 -2.28 -8.71 9.70
N ARG A 23 -2.47 -9.54 8.67
CA ARG A 23 -3.52 -10.57 8.65
C ARG A 23 -3.26 -11.73 9.60
N GLU A 24 -2.00 -12.05 9.87
CA GLU A 24 -1.61 -13.14 10.77
C GLU A 24 -1.57 -12.74 12.24
N ILE A 25 -1.69 -11.44 12.54
CA ILE A 25 -1.64 -10.93 13.91
C ILE A 25 -3.06 -10.78 14.45
N ASP A 26 -3.38 -11.52 15.53
CA ASP A 26 -4.62 -11.33 16.25
C ASP A 26 -4.54 -10.08 17.17
N VAL A 27 -5.51 -9.17 17.02
CA VAL A 27 -5.58 -7.92 17.79
C VAL A 27 -6.95 -7.77 18.45
N ALA A 28 -6.95 -7.47 19.75
CA ALA A 28 -8.19 -7.26 20.50
C ALA A 28 -8.79 -5.86 20.32
N HIS A 29 -7.93 -4.84 20.16
CA HIS A 29 -8.36 -3.44 20.18
C HIS A 29 -9.13 -3.05 18.89
N PRO A 30 -10.35 -2.48 18.97
CA PRO A 30 -11.16 -2.15 17.79
C PRO A 30 -10.45 -1.21 16.80
N ALA A 31 -9.72 -0.20 17.29
CA ALA A 31 -8.96 0.68 16.40
C ALA A 31 -7.82 -0.05 15.67
N ALA A 32 -7.22 -1.07 16.29
CA ALA A 32 -6.20 -1.89 15.64
C ALA A 32 -6.82 -2.79 14.55
N LYS A 33 -8.04 -3.32 14.79
CA LYS A 33 -8.80 -4.04 13.75
C LYS A 33 -9.10 -3.13 12.55
N ASN A 34 -9.51 -1.88 12.80
CA ASN A 34 -9.72 -0.91 11.72
C ASN A 34 -8.44 -0.62 10.93
N MET A 35 -7.27 -0.61 11.58
CA MET A 35 -5.98 -0.46 10.89
C MET A 35 -5.66 -1.68 10.00
N ILE A 36 -5.93 -2.90 10.46
CA ILE A 36 -5.76 -4.11 9.62
C ILE A 36 -6.67 -4.04 8.39
N GLU A 37 -7.93 -3.64 8.59
CA GLU A 37 -8.89 -3.46 7.49
C GLU A 37 -8.45 -2.39 6.49
N LEU A 38 -7.90 -1.27 6.95
CA LEU A 38 -7.31 -0.23 6.10
C LEU A 38 -6.20 -0.81 5.19
N SER A 39 -5.30 -1.63 5.75
CA SER A 39 -4.25 -2.28 4.97
C SER A 39 -4.82 -3.25 3.93
N ARG A 40 -5.91 -3.95 4.26
CA ARG A 40 -6.58 -4.87 3.34
C ARG A 40 -7.21 -4.12 2.17
N THR A 41 -7.94 -3.04 2.42
CA THR A 41 -8.57 -2.25 1.36
C THR A 41 -7.52 -1.65 0.41
N GLN A 42 -6.39 -1.18 0.94
CA GLN A 42 -5.29 -0.69 0.10
C GLN A 42 -4.71 -1.78 -0.81
N ASP A 43 -4.59 -3.00 -0.30
CA ASP A 43 -4.11 -4.15 -1.07
C ASP A 43 -5.11 -4.55 -2.18
N GLU A 44 -6.41 -4.48 -1.91
CA GLU A 44 -7.46 -4.81 -2.88
C GLU A 44 -7.58 -3.77 -4.00
N GLU A 45 -7.45 -2.47 -3.68
CA GLU A 45 -7.61 -1.39 -4.66
C GLU A 45 -6.35 -1.13 -5.49
N CYS A 46 -5.17 -1.15 -4.86
CA CYS A 46 -3.91 -0.78 -5.51
C CYS A 46 -2.91 -1.94 -5.62
N GLY A 47 -2.91 -2.87 -4.65
CA GLY A 47 -1.97 -3.98 -4.59
C GLY A 47 -0.53 -3.57 -4.23
N ASP A 48 -0.30 -2.31 -3.85
CA ASP A 48 0.96 -1.77 -3.35
C ASP A 48 0.71 -0.69 -2.29
N GLY A 49 1.75 -0.34 -1.53
CA GLY A 49 1.70 0.71 -0.51
C GLY A 49 1.00 0.32 0.80
N THR A 50 0.74 -0.97 1.00
CA THR A 50 0.08 -1.52 2.22
C THR A 50 0.80 -1.14 3.51
N THR A 51 2.13 -1.09 3.48
CA THR A 51 2.93 -0.66 4.65
C THR A 51 2.88 0.85 4.84
N SER A 52 2.98 1.61 3.74
CA SER A 52 3.01 3.07 3.77
C SER A 52 1.71 3.67 4.31
N VAL A 53 0.55 3.12 3.91
CA VAL A 53 -0.75 3.61 4.38
C VAL A 53 -0.90 3.44 5.90
N ILE A 54 -0.38 2.35 6.46
CA ILE A 54 -0.46 2.07 7.90
C ILE A 54 0.44 3.01 8.69
N ILE A 55 1.66 3.24 8.21
CA ILE A 55 2.59 4.20 8.83
C ILE A 55 1.98 5.60 8.79
N LEU A 56 1.43 6.01 7.65
CA LEU A 56 0.80 7.31 7.48
C LEU A 56 -0.40 7.50 8.40
N ALA A 57 -1.30 6.52 8.49
CA ALA A 57 -2.44 6.57 9.38
C ALA A 57 -2.02 6.64 10.86
N GLY A 58 -0.99 5.88 11.25
CA GLY A 58 -0.41 5.97 12.59
C GLY A 58 0.13 7.36 12.93
N GLU A 59 0.87 7.97 12.00
CA GLU A 59 1.42 9.31 12.19
C GLU A 59 0.31 10.39 12.25
N ILE A 60 -0.72 10.30 11.40
CA ILE A 60 -1.87 11.21 11.45
C ILE A 60 -2.55 11.16 12.82
N LEU A 61 -2.75 9.96 13.38
CA LEU A 61 -3.33 9.79 14.71
C LEU A 61 -2.41 10.33 15.82
N ALA A 62 -1.10 10.11 15.72
CA ALA A 62 -0.14 10.66 16.68
C ALA A 62 -0.15 12.20 16.68
N GLN A 63 -0.19 12.82 15.49
CA GLN A 63 -0.30 14.28 15.37
C GLN A 63 -1.66 14.81 15.84
N SER A 64 -2.73 14.01 15.69
CA SER A 64 -4.07 14.36 16.19
C SER A 64 -4.11 14.44 17.71
N LEU A 65 -3.39 13.56 18.41
CA LEU A 65 -3.34 13.55 19.87
C LEU A 65 -2.84 14.88 20.43
N ALA A 66 -1.77 15.44 19.86
CA ALA A 66 -1.23 16.73 20.28
C ALA A 66 -2.24 17.90 20.11
N GLN A 67 -3.16 17.80 19.16
CA GLN A 67 -4.22 18.80 18.99
C GLN A 67 -5.36 18.61 19.98
N LEU A 68 -5.69 17.35 20.32
CA LEU A 68 -6.66 17.04 21.37
C LEU A 68 -6.19 17.50 22.75
N GLU A 69 -4.90 17.35 23.05
CA GLU A 69 -4.29 17.85 24.30
C GLU A 69 -4.35 19.38 24.42
N ARG A 70 -4.49 20.09 23.30
CA ARG A 70 -4.71 21.54 23.24
C ARG A 70 -6.19 21.93 23.29
N ASP A 71 -7.07 20.99 23.65
CA ASP A 71 -8.51 21.16 23.78
C ASP A 71 -9.22 21.58 22.47
N ILE A 72 -8.65 21.19 21.33
CA ILE A 72 -9.27 21.41 20.02
C ILE A 72 -10.33 20.34 19.79
N HIS A 73 -11.58 20.77 19.53
CA HIS A 73 -12.70 19.85 19.31
C HIS A 73 -12.44 18.91 18.10
N PRO A 74 -12.67 17.59 18.23
CA PRO A 74 -12.35 16.60 17.18
C PRO A 74 -12.94 16.92 15.79
N VAL A 75 -14.16 17.48 15.76
CA VAL A 75 -14.82 17.89 14.50
C VAL A 75 -13.99 18.91 13.71
N VAL A 76 -13.29 19.82 14.41
CA VAL A 76 -12.41 20.81 13.78
C VAL A 76 -11.19 20.12 13.17
N ILE A 77 -10.59 19.17 13.88
CA ILE A 77 -9.44 18.38 13.41
C ILE A 77 -9.83 17.59 12.16
N ILE A 78 -10.97 16.91 12.19
CA ILE A 78 -11.49 16.14 11.03
C ILE A 78 -11.73 17.07 9.83
N SER A 79 -12.33 18.24 10.05
CA SER A 79 -12.57 19.23 8.98
C SER A 79 -11.25 19.72 8.38
N ALA A 80 -10.23 19.97 9.21
CA ALA A 80 -8.91 20.38 8.77
C ALA A 80 -8.21 19.30 7.93
N TYR A 81 -8.22 18.04 8.38
CA TYR A 81 -7.64 16.94 7.59
C TYR A 81 -8.35 16.72 6.26
N ASN A 82 -9.67 16.85 6.20
CA ASN A 82 -10.40 16.77 4.93
C ASN A 82 -10.01 17.88 3.94
N LYS A 83 -9.72 19.09 4.43
CA LYS A 83 -9.20 20.18 3.58
C LYS A 83 -7.77 19.88 3.12
N ALA A 84 -6.90 19.49 4.04
CA ALA A 84 -5.52 19.14 3.73
C ALA A 84 -5.42 17.97 2.73
N LEU A 85 -6.31 16.98 2.82
CA LEU A 85 -6.39 15.86 1.88
C LEU A 85 -6.67 16.35 0.45
N LYS A 86 -7.64 17.26 0.27
CA LYS A 86 -7.97 17.81 -1.05
C LYS A 86 -6.79 18.51 -1.69
N GLU A 87 -6.14 19.41 -0.94
CA GLU A 87 -4.95 20.12 -1.42
C GLU A 87 -3.78 19.18 -1.71
N SER A 88 -3.58 18.16 -0.86
CA SER A 88 -2.54 17.16 -1.06
C SER A 88 -2.74 16.36 -2.35
N LEU A 89 -3.99 15.98 -2.66
CA LEU A 89 -4.32 15.28 -3.91
C LEU A 89 -4.07 16.17 -5.14
N GLU A 90 -4.38 17.47 -5.06
CA GLU A 90 -4.05 18.41 -6.13
C GLU A 90 -2.54 18.52 -6.35
N ILE A 91 -1.75 18.56 -5.28
CA ILE A 91 -0.28 18.61 -5.38
C ILE A 91 0.25 17.32 -6.00
N ILE A 92 -0.23 16.15 -5.55
CA ILE A 92 0.15 14.85 -6.11
C ILE A 92 -0.11 14.81 -7.62
N ASN A 93 -1.26 15.32 -8.07
CA ASN A 93 -1.59 15.39 -9.49
C ASN A 93 -0.71 16.37 -10.28
N LYS A 94 -0.19 17.42 -9.64
CA LYS A 94 0.73 18.38 -10.30
C LYS A 94 2.15 17.82 -10.46
N ILE A 95 2.59 16.98 -9.53
CA ILE A 95 3.93 16.37 -9.56
C ILE A 95 3.94 15.00 -10.25
N SER A 96 2.77 14.46 -10.60
CA SER A 96 2.68 13.16 -11.26
C SER A 96 3.26 13.23 -12.67
N VAL A 97 4.01 12.20 -13.04
CA VAL A 97 4.61 12.07 -14.37
C VAL A 97 3.76 11.08 -15.16
N PRO A 98 3.14 11.48 -16.29
CA PRO A 98 2.37 10.57 -17.10
C PRO A 98 3.30 9.52 -17.73
N ILE A 99 2.83 8.28 -17.76
CA ILE A 99 3.54 7.14 -18.36
C ILE A 99 2.73 6.59 -19.52
N ASN A 100 3.41 6.06 -20.53
CA ASN A 100 2.78 5.41 -21.66
C ASN A 100 2.56 3.92 -21.35
N THR A 101 1.30 3.55 -21.11
CA THR A 101 0.90 2.16 -20.82
C THR A 101 1.06 1.19 -22.00
N SER A 102 1.30 1.71 -23.21
CA SER A 102 1.55 0.90 -24.41
C SER A 102 3.05 0.62 -24.63
N SER A 103 3.93 1.33 -23.92
CA SER A 103 5.37 1.14 -23.99
C SER A 103 5.77 0.04 -23.03
N ASP A 104 6.21 -1.09 -23.59
CA ASP A 104 6.71 -2.22 -22.80
C ASP A 104 7.88 -1.78 -21.91
N GLU A 105 8.82 -0.96 -22.40
CA GLU A 105 9.97 -0.51 -21.60
C GLU A 105 9.57 0.28 -20.35
N GLU A 106 8.63 1.21 -20.48
CA GLU A 106 8.16 2.02 -19.35
C GLU A 106 7.41 1.17 -18.32
N MET A 107 6.54 0.27 -18.80
CA MET A 107 5.79 -0.63 -17.93
C MET A 107 6.70 -1.64 -17.21
N LEU A 108 7.71 -2.17 -17.89
CA LEU A 108 8.71 -3.05 -17.28
C LEU A 108 9.50 -2.33 -16.20
N SER A 109 9.88 -1.06 -16.43
CA SER A 109 10.58 -0.22 -15.43
C SER A 109 9.71 0.02 -14.18
N LEU A 110 8.42 0.30 -14.38
CA LEU A 110 7.46 0.47 -13.29
C LEU A 110 7.32 -0.80 -12.44
N ILE A 111 7.10 -1.95 -13.08
CA ILE A 111 6.95 -3.23 -12.38
C ILE A 111 8.22 -3.60 -11.61
N LYS A 112 9.40 -3.35 -12.18
CA LYS A 112 10.69 -3.57 -11.51
C LYS A 112 10.80 -2.76 -10.21
N THR A 113 10.32 -1.52 -10.24
CA THR A 113 10.37 -0.61 -9.08
C THR A 113 9.54 -1.16 -7.91
N SER A 114 8.32 -1.64 -8.15
CA SER A 114 7.47 -2.24 -7.11
C SER A 114 7.99 -3.58 -6.57
N ILE A 115 8.73 -4.35 -7.38
CA ILE A 115 9.28 -5.65 -6.97
C ILE A 115 10.60 -5.50 -6.19
N GLY A 116 11.32 -4.38 -6.37
CA GLY A 116 12.68 -4.19 -5.86
C GLY A 116 12.84 -4.32 -4.34
N THR A 117 11.77 -4.12 -3.57
CA THR A 117 11.79 -4.23 -2.10
C THR A 117 11.41 -5.62 -1.58
N LYS A 118 10.95 -6.52 -2.46
CA LYS A 118 10.53 -7.88 -2.08
C LYS A 118 11.68 -8.88 -2.24
N PHE A 119 11.59 -10.02 -1.57
CA PHE A 119 12.61 -11.09 -1.64
C PHE A 119 12.95 -11.52 -3.08
N VAL A 120 11.95 -11.47 -3.98
CA VAL A 120 12.08 -11.81 -5.40
C VAL A 120 12.88 -10.79 -6.23
N ALA A 121 13.37 -9.69 -5.65
CA ALA A 121 14.13 -8.66 -6.36
C ALA A 121 15.32 -9.22 -7.17
N ARG A 122 16.00 -10.26 -6.63
CA ARG A 122 17.11 -10.96 -7.32
C ARG A 122 16.68 -11.61 -8.64
N TRP A 123 15.42 -11.97 -8.77
CA TRP A 123 14.81 -12.60 -9.95
C TRP A 123 13.81 -11.67 -10.63
N SER A 124 13.91 -10.36 -10.38
CA SER A 124 12.97 -9.36 -10.87
C SER A 124 12.77 -9.45 -12.39
N ASP A 125 13.85 -9.57 -13.18
CA ASP A 125 13.75 -9.73 -14.63
C ASP A 125 12.89 -10.93 -15.05
N LEU A 126 13.08 -12.08 -14.41
CA LEU A 126 12.31 -13.29 -14.68
C LEU A 126 10.83 -13.10 -14.28
N CYS A 127 10.58 -12.57 -13.09
CA CYS A 127 9.22 -12.30 -12.60
C CYS A 127 8.48 -11.31 -13.49
N VAL A 128 9.17 -10.27 -13.97
CA VAL A 128 8.58 -9.26 -14.84
C VAL A 128 8.24 -9.89 -16.19
N ILE A 129 9.15 -10.65 -16.81
CA ILE A 129 8.91 -11.30 -18.11
C ILE A 129 7.75 -12.30 -18.02
N SER A 130 7.70 -13.12 -16.96
CA SER A 130 6.66 -14.13 -16.77
C SER A 130 5.28 -13.54 -16.48
N ARG A 131 5.19 -12.36 -15.88
CA ARG A 131 3.91 -11.75 -15.46
C ARG A 131 3.40 -10.68 -16.42
N PHE A 132 4.30 -9.99 -17.12
CA PHE A 132 3.95 -8.96 -18.09
C PHE A 132 3.42 -9.54 -19.41
N LYS A 133 4.04 -10.59 -19.96
CA LYS A 133 3.59 -11.20 -21.23
C LYS A 133 2.14 -11.71 -21.17
N PRO A 134 1.71 -12.45 -20.12
CA PRO A 134 0.31 -12.86 -19.99
C PRO A 134 -0.65 -11.69 -19.78
N PHE A 135 -0.25 -10.65 -19.04
CA PHE A 135 -1.08 -9.47 -18.78
C PHE A 135 -1.31 -8.62 -20.05
N ALA A 136 -0.25 -8.38 -20.83
CA ALA A 136 -0.34 -7.70 -22.12
C ALA A 136 -1.21 -8.48 -23.13
N LEU A 137 -1.14 -9.81 -23.12
CA LEU A 137 -2.01 -10.68 -23.94
C LEU A 137 -3.48 -10.61 -23.51
N LEU A 138 -3.77 -10.53 -22.21
CA LEU A 138 -5.12 -10.41 -21.66
C LEU A 138 -5.75 -9.04 -21.94
N GLN A 139 -4.96 -7.95 -21.86
CA GLN A 139 -5.40 -6.61 -22.20
C GLN A 139 -5.72 -6.49 -23.69
N ARG A 140 -4.87 -7.03 -24.59
CA ARG A 140 -5.12 -7.04 -26.03
C ARG A 140 -6.36 -7.85 -26.40
N LYS A 141 -6.61 -9.00 -25.76
CA LYS A 141 -7.82 -9.80 -25.96
C LYS A 141 -9.13 -9.18 -25.45
N LYS A 142 -9.08 -8.14 -24.60
CA LYS A 142 -10.26 -7.41 -24.15
C LYS A 142 -10.62 -6.22 -25.05
N MET A 143 -9.75 -5.87 -26.00
CA MET A 143 -9.95 -4.80 -26.98
C MET A 143 -10.46 -5.30 -28.35
N ASP A 144 -10.54 -6.62 -28.55
CA ASP A 144 -11.20 -7.30 -29.68
C ASP A 144 -12.57 -7.85 -29.24
#